data_AF-A0A821L1G1-F1
#
_entry.id   AF-A0A821L1G1-F1
#
_cell.length_a   1.000
_cell.length_b   1.000
_cell.length_c   1.000
_cell.angle_alpha   90.00
_cell.angle_beta   90.00
_cell.angle_gamma   90.00
#
_symmetry.space_group_name_H-M   'P 1'
#
loop_
_entity.id
_entity.type
_entity.pdbx_description
1 polymer ?
#
loop_
_entity_poly.entity_id
_entity_poly.type
_entity_poly.pdbx_seq_one_letter_code
_entity_poly.pdbx_strand_id
1 'polypeptide(L)'
;MAKSLPVTSKNATDSSSYTTVKLSQIVENVRLIWLDANINRSNPDCCNTLTRLRRIVSSIDTFTAIDPCVDFLKNVRDEKAFMIVSGSLSEKVIPIVHSMAQLDSIFVFCGNKARYEHLITKWPKVKGILTHIDMICKSLYQTTHNFNQDSMPMSFLSASGASSSSTHLNQSDLNFMYGQLLKEILLDINDDDEQSIKELAEYCRDKYKDNQAELKKIDQFKQEYRQHSPIWWYTCECFIYHMLNRALGTLDVDIILKMGFFIRDLHRDLETLHSKTIRNYGGQFLTVYRGQTLTNTKFETLKKMKGGLISFNNFLSTSQNEDVSINFSRRGLEKKPDSVGVVFHMTIDLTIAAIPFAAIEKVSDFETEKEVLFSTHSIFRIGKITPIDDKNMLWQVNLTITNEINSKLSVLMAEMREEIATAKGWYRLNELLIKLGELDKAQKVCNLLKQKNSEAGNSTLYFQLAQIARGKGECDEAAELYNKSIQVNKQSSKNNKTESF
;
A
#
# COMPACT_ATOMS: atom_id res chain seq x y z
N MET A 1 33.21 14.27 -7.75
CA MET A 1 32.74 14.98 -8.97
C MET A 1 31.74 14.07 -9.68
N ALA A 2 30.45 14.22 -9.36
CA ALA A 2 29.36 13.49 -10.00
C ALA A 2 28.50 14.50 -10.77
N LYS A 3 28.25 14.21 -12.05
CA LYS A 3 27.50 15.08 -12.96
C LYS A 3 26.02 15.10 -12.57
N SER A 4 25.51 16.30 -12.34
CA SER A 4 24.10 16.63 -12.17
C SER A 4 23.28 16.22 -13.40
N LEU A 5 22.16 15.55 -13.18
CA LEU A 5 21.12 15.37 -14.20
C LEU A 5 20.41 16.71 -14.46
N PRO A 6 20.00 17.04 -15.70
CA PRO A 6 19.48 18.36 -16.03
C PRO A 6 18.01 18.53 -15.63
N VAL A 7 17.74 19.52 -14.78
CA VAL A 7 16.41 20.06 -14.50
C VAL A 7 16.05 21.02 -15.64
N THR A 8 14.99 20.71 -16.39
CA THR A 8 14.41 21.64 -17.35
C THR A 8 13.31 22.44 -16.66
N SER A 9 13.59 23.71 -16.36
CA SER A 9 12.60 24.67 -15.88
C SER A 9 11.79 25.21 -17.06
N LYS A 10 10.46 25.19 -16.95
CA LYS A 10 9.59 26.07 -17.72
C LYS A 10 8.85 26.97 -16.75
N ASN A 11 9.24 28.23 -16.75
CA ASN A 11 8.50 29.32 -16.12
C ASN A 11 7.14 29.49 -16.80
N ALA A 12 6.08 29.56 -16.00
CA ALA A 12 4.83 30.21 -16.37
C ALA A 12 4.34 30.98 -15.14
N THR A 13 4.59 32.28 -15.15
CA THR A 13 3.90 33.27 -14.35
C THR A 13 2.45 33.36 -14.81
N ASP A 14 1.49 33.09 -13.93
CA ASP A 14 0.27 33.89 -13.89
C ASP A 14 -0.46 33.74 -12.55
N SER A 15 -0.78 34.90 -11.99
CA SER A 15 -1.48 35.08 -10.72
C SER A 15 -2.97 34.74 -10.86
N SER A 16 -3.45 33.76 -10.10
CA SER A 16 -4.82 33.82 -9.58
C SER A 16 -4.93 33.03 -8.28
N SER A 17 -5.64 33.63 -7.33
CA SER A 17 -5.91 33.13 -5.99
C SER A 17 -6.77 31.86 -6.06
N TYR A 18 -6.13 30.70 -6.01
CA TYR A 18 -6.81 29.44 -5.77
C TYR A 18 -6.83 29.15 -4.27
N THR A 19 -8.02 29.24 -3.69
CA THR A 19 -8.37 28.64 -2.41
C THR A 19 -7.93 27.18 -2.43
N THR A 20 -6.92 26.85 -1.63
CA THR A 20 -6.33 25.52 -1.53
C THR A 20 -7.40 24.54 -1.04
N VAL A 21 -8.09 23.87 -1.96
CA VAL A 21 -8.85 22.67 -1.65
C VAL A 21 -7.83 21.70 -1.07
N LYS A 22 -7.88 21.44 0.25
CA LYS A 22 -7.13 20.37 0.90
C LYS A 22 -7.42 19.11 0.09
N LEU A 23 -6.48 18.66 -0.73
CA LEU A 23 -6.54 17.31 -1.31
C LEU A 23 -6.58 16.36 -0.12
N SER A 24 -7.73 15.75 0.12
CA SER A 24 -7.85 14.69 1.12
C SER A 24 -6.97 13.53 0.67
N GLN A 25 -5.78 13.41 1.27
CA GLN A 25 -4.88 12.28 1.02
C GLN A 25 -5.65 10.97 1.21
N ILE A 26 -5.59 10.13 0.18
CA ILE A 26 -6.40 8.93 0.01
C ILE A 26 -5.83 7.80 0.87
N VAL A 27 -6.69 7.02 1.54
CA VAL A 27 -6.27 5.96 2.46
C VAL A 27 -6.74 4.56 2.06
N GLU A 28 -7.61 4.44 1.05
CA GLU A 28 -8.12 3.18 0.51
C GLU A 28 -7.98 3.15 -1.02
N ASN A 29 -8.00 1.95 -1.63
CA ASN A 29 -7.88 1.80 -3.08
C ASN A 29 -9.21 1.96 -3.83
N VAL A 30 -10.33 1.97 -3.09
CA VAL A 30 -11.69 1.87 -3.63
C VAL A 30 -12.57 2.97 -3.03
N ARG A 31 -13.44 3.51 -3.86
CA ARG A 31 -14.50 4.43 -3.45
C ARG A 31 -15.85 4.00 -4.01
N LEU A 32 -16.89 4.14 -3.21
CA LEU A 32 -18.23 3.75 -3.58
C LEU A 32 -19.05 4.98 -3.98
N ILE A 33 -19.67 4.93 -5.16
CA ILE A 33 -20.63 5.91 -5.64
C ILE A 33 -22.02 5.29 -5.53
N TRP A 34 -22.96 5.96 -4.87
CA TRP A 34 -24.37 5.55 -4.87
C TRP A 34 -25.23 6.59 -5.58
N LEU A 35 -25.78 6.21 -6.74
CA LEU A 35 -26.65 7.03 -7.58
C LEU A 35 -28.09 6.54 -7.53
N ASP A 36 -28.96 7.31 -6.86
CA ASP A 36 -30.40 7.05 -6.81
C ASP A 36 -31.15 8.37 -6.61
N ALA A 37 -32.18 8.60 -7.44
CA ALA A 37 -32.97 9.83 -7.41
C ALA A 37 -33.70 10.05 -6.08
N ASN A 38 -33.91 8.98 -5.29
CA ASN A 38 -34.64 9.01 -4.03
C ASN A 38 -33.72 9.03 -2.80
N ILE A 39 -32.41 9.23 -2.96
CA ILE A 39 -31.50 9.31 -1.80
C ILE A 39 -31.89 10.52 -0.95
N ASN A 40 -32.26 10.23 0.30
CA ASN A 40 -32.51 11.25 1.31
C ASN A 40 -31.78 10.84 2.60
N ARG A 41 -30.74 11.61 2.97
CA ARG A 41 -29.94 11.37 4.19
C ARG A 41 -30.71 11.62 5.50
N SER A 42 -31.92 12.17 5.44
CA SER A 42 -32.80 12.28 6.60
C SER A 42 -33.69 11.03 6.77
N ASN A 43 -33.74 10.13 5.78
CA ASN A 43 -34.52 8.90 5.86
C ASN A 43 -33.76 7.83 6.68
N PRO A 44 -34.36 7.25 7.73
CA PRO A 44 -33.74 6.18 8.55
C PRO A 44 -33.25 4.97 7.75
N ASP A 45 -33.98 4.54 6.72
CA ASP A 45 -33.62 3.38 5.90
C ASP A 45 -32.40 3.67 5.02
N CYS A 46 -32.30 4.89 4.50
CA CYS A 46 -31.13 5.36 3.75
C CYS A 46 -29.91 5.44 4.67
N CYS A 47 -30.07 5.97 5.88
CA CYS A 47 -29.02 6.01 6.90
C CYS A 47 -28.55 4.60 7.31
N ASN A 48 -29.48 3.67 7.51
CA ASN A 48 -29.17 2.29 7.83
C ASN A 48 -28.40 1.61 6.68
N THR A 49 -28.85 1.83 5.44
CA THR A 49 -28.15 1.34 4.24
C THR A 49 -26.72 1.88 4.14
N LEU A 50 -26.54 3.19 4.29
CA LEU A 50 -25.22 3.82 4.32
C LEU A 50 -24.34 3.24 5.42
N THR A 51 -24.89 3.05 6.62
CA THR A 51 -24.16 2.48 7.75
C THR A 51 -23.66 1.07 7.44
N ARG A 52 -24.50 0.24 6.80
CA ARG A 52 -24.13 -1.11 6.38
C ARG A 52 -23.06 -1.10 5.29
N LEU A 53 -23.16 -0.22 4.30
CA LEU A 53 -22.16 -0.08 3.24
C LEU A 53 -20.81 0.42 3.76
N ARG A 54 -20.82 1.34 4.74
CA ARG A 54 -19.61 1.90 5.38
C ARG A 54 -18.79 0.87 6.14
N ARG A 55 -19.38 -0.27 6.51
CA ARG A 55 -18.63 -1.39 7.09
C ARG A 55 -17.73 -2.10 6.07
N ILE A 56 -17.95 -1.87 4.78
CA ILE A 56 -17.25 -2.56 3.68
C ILE A 56 -16.32 -1.60 2.93
N VAL A 57 -16.79 -0.38 2.65
CA VAL A 57 -16.01 0.67 1.98
C VAL A 57 -16.19 1.96 2.74
N SER A 58 -15.10 2.60 3.16
CA SER A 58 -15.19 3.78 4.02
C SER A 58 -15.69 5.01 3.27
N SER A 59 -15.23 5.19 2.03
CA SER A 59 -15.53 6.36 1.20
C SER A 59 -16.77 6.12 0.35
N ILE A 60 -17.87 6.81 0.68
CA ILE A 60 -19.14 6.71 -0.03
C ILE A 60 -19.62 8.11 -0.43
N ASP A 61 -19.74 8.32 -1.74
CA ASP A 61 -20.29 9.52 -2.35
C ASP A 61 -21.69 9.23 -2.90
N THR A 62 -22.67 10.05 -2.54
CA THR A 62 -24.08 9.86 -2.90
C THR A 62 -24.55 10.94 -3.86
N PHE A 63 -25.27 10.55 -4.91
CA PHE A 63 -25.80 11.46 -5.92
C PHE A 63 -27.26 11.17 -6.23
N THR A 64 -28.06 12.21 -6.44
CA THR A 64 -29.47 12.11 -6.86
C THR A 64 -29.67 12.38 -8.36
N ALA A 65 -28.65 12.90 -9.05
CA ALA A 65 -28.67 13.24 -10.46
C ALA A 65 -27.48 12.64 -11.20
N ILE A 66 -27.68 12.35 -12.51
CA ILE A 66 -26.68 11.70 -13.36
C ILE A 66 -25.48 12.60 -13.61
N ASP A 67 -25.68 13.86 -14.01
CA ASP A 67 -24.56 14.71 -14.45
C ASP A 67 -23.53 14.97 -13.35
N PRO A 68 -23.91 15.36 -12.11
CA PRO A 68 -22.94 15.54 -11.03
C PRO A 68 -22.19 14.24 -10.68
N CYS A 69 -22.87 13.10 -10.78
CA CYS A 69 -22.26 11.78 -10.55
C CYS A 69 -21.20 11.45 -11.61
N VAL A 70 -21.52 11.72 -12.87
CA VAL A 70 -20.62 11.49 -14.01
C VAL A 70 -19.41 12.43 -13.95
N ASP A 71 -19.63 13.71 -13.63
CA ASP A 71 -18.54 14.69 -13.51
C ASP A 71 -17.63 14.40 -12.32
N PHE A 72 -18.19 13.94 -11.20
CA PHE A 72 -17.40 13.42 -10.10
C PHE A 72 -16.54 12.23 -10.53
N LEU A 73 -17.12 11.24 -11.21
CA LEU A 73 -16.42 10.03 -11.66
C LEU A 73 -15.25 10.35 -12.61
N LYS A 74 -15.39 11.34 -13.50
CA LYS A 74 -14.31 11.79 -14.40
C LYS A 74 -13.08 12.30 -13.63
N ASN A 75 -13.30 12.87 -12.44
CA ASN A 75 -12.26 13.48 -11.61
C ASN A 75 -11.57 12.49 -10.67
N VAL A 76 -12.02 11.23 -10.60
CA VAL A 76 -11.34 10.17 -9.83
C VAL A 76 -10.02 9.80 -10.53
N ARG A 77 -8.90 9.81 -9.78
CA ARG A 77 -7.56 9.56 -10.33
C ARG A 77 -6.88 8.36 -9.68
N ASP A 78 -6.60 8.46 -8.38
CA ASP A 78 -5.70 7.53 -7.67
C ASP A 78 -6.42 6.36 -6.98
N GLU A 79 -7.71 6.18 -7.25
CA GLU A 79 -8.58 5.13 -6.73
C GLU A 79 -9.41 4.53 -7.87
N LYS A 80 -10.04 3.37 -7.61
CA LYS A 80 -11.12 2.86 -8.46
C LYS A 80 -12.48 3.13 -7.84
N ALA A 81 -13.43 3.53 -8.69
CA ALA A 81 -14.81 3.69 -8.30
C ALA A 81 -15.58 2.39 -8.50
N PHE A 82 -16.41 2.05 -7.53
CA PHE A 82 -17.52 1.11 -7.67
C PHE A 82 -18.83 1.89 -7.60
N MET A 83 -19.84 1.49 -8.36
CA MET A 83 -21.11 2.21 -8.44
C MET A 83 -22.28 1.32 -8.04
N ILE A 84 -23.12 1.79 -7.12
CA ILE A 84 -24.48 1.30 -6.92
C ILE A 84 -25.42 2.27 -7.63
N VAL A 85 -26.26 1.76 -8.52
CA VAL A 85 -27.24 2.58 -9.26
C VAL A 85 -28.64 2.02 -9.09
N SER A 86 -29.63 2.88 -8.89
CA SER A 86 -31.03 2.45 -8.90
C SER A 86 -31.44 1.89 -10.27
N GLY A 87 -32.36 0.91 -10.29
CA GLY A 87 -32.90 0.37 -11.55
C GLY A 87 -33.39 1.48 -12.49
N SER A 88 -34.08 2.50 -11.95
CA SER A 88 -34.68 3.61 -12.72
C SER A 88 -33.67 4.49 -13.48
N LEU A 89 -32.44 4.58 -12.99
CA LEU A 89 -31.37 5.38 -13.61
C LEU A 89 -30.38 4.52 -14.40
N SER A 90 -30.38 3.21 -14.18
CA SER A 90 -29.36 2.28 -14.71
C SER A 90 -29.27 2.31 -16.24
N GLU A 91 -30.39 2.26 -16.96
CA GLU A 91 -30.43 2.28 -18.43
C GLU A 91 -29.91 3.59 -19.03
N LYS A 92 -29.97 4.71 -18.29
CA LYS A 92 -29.49 6.02 -18.75
C LYS A 92 -28.01 6.22 -18.45
N VAL A 93 -27.57 5.87 -17.23
CA VAL A 93 -26.19 6.17 -16.80
C VAL A 93 -25.17 5.15 -17.27
N ILE A 94 -25.51 3.85 -17.30
CA ILE A 94 -24.55 2.79 -17.64
C ILE A 94 -23.93 2.99 -19.04
N PRO A 95 -24.70 3.33 -20.10
CA PRO A 95 -24.12 3.62 -21.41
C PRO A 95 -23.12 4.78 -21.43
N ILE A 96 -23.20 5.70 -20.46
CA ILE A 96 -22.29 6.86 -20.36
C ILE A 96 -21.00 6.46 -19.64
N VAL A 97 -21.11 5.64 -18.58
CA VAL A 97 -19.98 5.38 -17.66
C VAL A 97 -19.25 4.05 -17.89
N HIS A 98 -19.83 3.10 -18.63
CA HIS A 98 -19.27 1.74 -18.75
C HIS A 98 -17.86 1.73 -19.33
N SER A 99 -17.51 2.67 -20.21
CA SER A 99 -16.19 2.77 -20.85
C SER A 99 -15.15 3.50 -20.00
N MET A 100 -15.55 4.19 -18.92
CA MET A 100 -14.65 4.98 -18.09
C MET A 100 -13.66 4.09 -17.34
N ALA A 101 -12.35 4.36 -17.47
CA ALA A 101 -11.31 3.58 -16.82
C ALA A 101 -11.33 3.69 -15.29
N GLN A 102 -11.87 4.78 -14.76
CA GLN A 102 -12.04 5.04 -13.32
C GLN A 102 -13.03 4.07 -12.67
N LEU A 103 -14.04 3.61 -13.42
CA LEU A 103 -15.10 2.74 -12.93
C LEU A 103 -14.76 1.27 -13.19
N ASP A 104 -14.70 0.48 -12.14
CA ASP A 104 -14.39 -0.96 -12.24
C ASP A 104 -15.68 -1.81 -12.26
N SER A 105 -16.63 -1.51 -11.36
CA SER A 105 -17.78 -2.38 -11.10
C SER A 105 -19.07 -1.57 -10.88
N ILE A 106 -20.20 -2.11 -11.38
CA ILE A 106 -21.55 -1.54 -11.27
C ILE A 106 -22.50 -2.58 -10.66
N PHE A 107 -23.24 -2.20 -9.64
CA PHE A 107 -24.32 -2.97 -9.02
C PHE A 107 -25.64 -2.24 -9.24
N VAL A 108 -26.63 -2.91 -9.83
CA VAL A 108 -27.96 -2.30 -10.02
C VAL A 108 -28.84 -2.72 -8.86
N PHE A 109 -29.33 -1.76 -8.08
CA PHE A 109 -30.28 -1.99 -6.99
C PHE A 109 -31.71 -1.79 -7.48
N CYS A 110 -32.48 -2.88 -7.56
CA CYS A 110 -33.86 -2.82 -8.02
C CYS A 110 -34.68 -4.01 -7.53
N GLY A 111 -35.92 -3.77 -7.09
CA GLY A 111 -36.88 -4.83 -6.74
C GLY A 111 -37.34 -5.67 -7.94
N ASN A 112 -37.32 -5.13 -9.17
CA ASN A 112 -37.70 -5.84 -10.38
C ASN A 112 -36.45 -6.32 -11.13
N LYS A 113 -35.91 -7.46 -10.71
CA LYS A 113 -34.69 -8.05 -11.28
C LYS A 113 -34.84 -8.33 -12.79
N ALA A 114 -35.92 -9.01 -13.17
CA ALA A 114 -36.15 -9.49 -14.54
C ALA A 114 -36.09 -8.37 -15.59
N ARG A 115 -36.57 -7.16 -15.24
CA ARG A 115 -36.52 -6.00 -16.14
C ARG A 115 -35.10 -5.63 -16.58
N TYR A 116 -34.12 -5.78 -15.68
CA TYR A 116 -32.77 -5.24 -15.88
C TYR A 116 -31.70 -6.33 -16.10
N GLU A 117 -32.06 -7.61 -16.14
CA GLU A 117 -31.11 -8.72 -16.34
C GLU A 117 -30.33 -8.59 -17.65
N HIS A 118 -30.93 -8.01 -18.69
CA HIS A 118 -30.28 -7.75 -19.98
C HIS A 118 -29.05 -6.83 -19.87
N LEU A 119 -28.92 -6.03 -18.80
CA LEU A 119 -27.75 -5.16 -18.60
C LEU A 119 -26.50 -5.96 -18.25
N ILE A 120 -26.64 -7.13 -17.60
CA ILE A 120 -25.50 -7.98 -17.25
C ILE A 120 -24.83 -8.53 -18.52
N THR A 121 -25.63 -8.99 -19.47
CA THR A 121 -25.11 -9.55 -20.73
C THR A 121 -24.55 -8.46 -21.65
N LYS A 122 -25.16 -7.27 -21.64
CA LYS A 122 -24.75 -6.14 -22.47
C LYS A 122 -23.49 -5.44 -21.97
N TRP A 123 -23.31 -5.33 -20.65
CA TRP A 123 -22.28 -4.49 -20.04
C TRP A 123 -21.40 -5.28 -19.05
N PRO A 124 -20.14 -5.62 -19.41
CA PRO A 124 -19.27 -6.47 -18.58
C PRO A 124 -18.97 -5.95 -17.16
N LYS A 125 -19.06 -4.64 -16.95
CA LYS A 125 -18.87 -4.02 -15.62
C LYS A 125 -20.07 -4.17 -14.69
N VAL A 126 -21.24 -4.58 -15.20
CA VAL A 126 -22.43 -4.82 -14.38
C VAL A 126 -22.29 -6.17 -13.68
N LYS A 127 -22.01 -6.13 -12.38
CA LYS A 127 -21.71 -7.32 -11.58
C LYS A 127 -22.96 -8.07 -11.12
N GLY A 128 -24.12 -7.40 -11.10
CA GLY A 128 -25.41 -8.04 -10.82
C GLY A 128 -26.56 -7.05 -10.67
N ILE A 129 -27.78 -7.57 -10.83
CA ILE A 129 -29.04 -6.90 -10.47
C ILE A 129 -29.50 -7.48 -9.13
N LEU A 130 -29.54 -6.63 -8.10
CA LEU A 130 -29.69 -7.02 -6.70
C LEU A 130 -30.95 -6.40 -6.13
N THR A 131 -31.75 -7.21 -5.42
CA THR A 131 -33.07 -6.82 -4.88
C THR A 131 -33.03 -6.43 -3.41
N HIS A 132 -32.00 -6.89 -2.68
CA HIS A 132 -31.83 -6.65 -1.25
C HIS A 132 -30.46 -6.05 -0.95
N ILE A 133 -30.41 -5.18 0.05
CA ILE A 133 -29.17 -4.55 0.49
C ILE A 133 -28.14 -5.58 0.99
N ASP A 134 -28.57 -6.70 1.60
CA ASP A 134 -27.68 -7.81 2.00
C ASP A 134 -26.88 -8.39 0.82
N MET A 135 -27.54 -8.52 -0.33
CA MET A 135 -26.92 -9.02 -1.55
C MET A 135 -25.92 -8.02 -2.13
N ILE A 136 -26.21 -6.72 -2.01
CA ILE A 136 -25.28 -5.64 -2.37
C ILE A 136 -24.08 -5.68 -1.45
N CYS A 137 -24.29 -5.71 -0.13
CA CYS A 137 -23.21 -5.78 0.86
C CYS A 137 -22.30 -6.97 0.58
N LYS A 138 -22.87 -8.17 0.38
CA LYS A 138 -22.10 -9.38 0.06
C LYS A 138 -21.30 -9.23 -1.25
N SER A 139 -21.95 -8.76 -2.32
CA SER A 139 -21.30 -8.62 -3.63
C SER A 139 -20.21 -7.54 -3.63
N LEU A 140 -20.47 -6.42 -2.94
CA LEU A 140 -19.54 -5.33 -2.75
C LEU A 140 -18.32 -5.81 -1.95
N TYR A 141 -18.55 -6.47 -0.82
CA TYR A 141 -17.49 -7.04 0.02
C TYR A 141 -16.56 -7.95 -0.78
N GLN A 142 -17.15 -8.91 -1.51
CA GLN A 142 -16.39 -9.83 -2.35
C GLN A 142 -15.61 -9.10 -3.45
N THR A 143 -16.21 -8.07 -4.07
CA THR A 143 -15.57 -7.31 -5.14
C THR A 143 -14.41 -6.46 -4.60
N THR A 144 -14.59 -5.77 -3.47
CA THR A 144 -13.54 -4.98 -2.81
C THR A 144 -12.38 -5.85 -2.37
N HIS A 145 -12.66 -6.98 -1.73
CA HIS A 145 -11.64 -7.88 -1.23
C HIS A 145 -10.80 -8.49 -2.37
N ASN A 146 -11.46 -8.98 -3.44
CA ASN A 146 -10.75 -9.45 -4.64
C ASN A 146 -9.93 -8.32 -5.31
N PHE A 147 -10.48 -7.11 -5.38
CA PHE A 147 -9.80 -5.97 -5.97
C PHE A 147 -8.52 -5.60 -5.20
N ASN A 148 -8.57 -5.58 -3.86
CA ASN A 148 -7.39 -5.32 -3.04
C ASN A 148 -6.30 -6.39 -3.24
N GLN A 149 -6.71 -7.66 -3.35
CA GLN A 149 -5.80 -8.77 -3.62
C GLN A 149 -5.14 -8.70 -5.00
N ASP A 150 -5.91 -8.37 -6.04
CA ASP A 150 -5.43 -8.16 -7.42
C ASP A 150 -4.52 -6.92 -7.54
N SER A 151 -4.78 -5.90 -6.72
CA SER A 151 -4.08 -4.62 -6.73
C SER A 151 -2.78 -4.65 -5.93
N MET A 152 -2.47 -5.74 -5.22
CA MET A 152 -1.20 -5.85 -4.52
C MET A 152 -0.04 -5.71 -5.51
N PRO A 153 0.89 -4.79 -5.25
CA PRO A 153 2.02 -4.52 -6.14
C PRO A 153 2.95 -5.73 -6.14
N MET A 154 3.37 -6.11 -7.34
CA MET A 154 4.45 -7.05 -7.56
C MET A 154 5.46 -6.38 -8.47
N SER A 155 6.74 -6.49 -8.10
CA SER A 155 7.83 -5.91 -8.89
C SER A 155 8.60 -7.04 -9.56
N PHE A 156 8.87 -6.89 -10.86
CA PHE A 156 9.73 -7.81 -11.59
C PHE A 156 11.15 -7.23 -11.59
N LEU A 157 12.08 -7.91 -10.94
CA LEU A 157 13.45 -7.42 -10.80
C LEU A 157 14.30 -7.86 -12.00
N SER A 158 15.18 -6.98 -12.46
CA SER A 158 16.02 -7.24 -13.62
C SER A 158 16.95 -8.44 -13.40
N ALA A 159 16.98 -9.40 -14.34
CA ALA A 159 17.84 -10.58 -14.26
C ALA A 159 19.34 -10.22 -14.41
N SER A 160 20.21 -10.93 -13.70
CA SER A 160 21.68 -10.72 -13.69
C SER A 160 22.38 -11.01 -15.02
N GLY A 161 21.69 -11.64 -15.99
CA GLY A 161 22.27 -12.14 -17.24
C GLY A 161 21.92 -11.36 -18.52
N ALA A 162 21.14 -10.28 -18.46
CA ALA A 162 20.85 -9.51 -19.66
C ALA A 162 22.05 -8.62 -20.03
N SER A 163 22.74 -9.00 -21.11
CA SER A 163 23.82 -8.29 -21.79
C SER A 163 23.38 -6.96 -22.43
N SER A 164 22.62 -6.15 -21.70
CA SER A 164 22.32 -4.77 -22.09
C SER A 164 23.22 -3.82 -21.33
N SER A 165 24.02 -3.10 -22.11
CA SER A 165 24.93 -2.01 -21.76
C SER A 165 24.21 -0.77 -21.18
N SER A 166 22.94 -0.88 -20.78
CA SER A 166 22.22 0.22 -20.13
C SER A 166 22.49 0.22 -18.63
N THR A 167 23.22 1.23 -18.19
CA THR A 167 23.43 1.63 -16.78
C THR A 167 22.14 2.04 -16.04
N HIS A 168 20.95 1.84 -16.62
CA HIS A 168 19.69 2.34 -16.07
C HIS A 168 18.89 1.22 -15.40
N LEU A 169 18.76 1.32 -14.08
CA LEU A 169 17.77 0.56 -13.31
C LEU A 169 16.36 0.92 -13.79
N ASN A 170 15.48 -0.08 -13.84
CA ASN A 170 14.09 0.18 -14.13
C ASN A 170 13.37 0.70 -12.86
N GLN A 171 12.17 1.24 -13.02
CA GLN A 171 11.40 1.79 -11.91
C GLN A 171 11.08 0.74 -10.81
N SER A 172 10.90 -0.53 -11.19
CA SER A 172 10.64 -1.62 -10.24
C SER A 172 11.85 -1.94 -9.37
N ASP A 173 13.06 -1.93 -9.94
CA ASP A 173 14.32 -2.11 -9.21
C ASP A 173 14.52 -0.97 -8.20
N LEU A 174 14.24 0.28 -8.60
CA LEU A 174 14.32 1.45 -7.73
C LEU A 174 13.29 1.38 -6.59
N ASN A 175 12.03 1.10 -6.90
CA ASN A 175 10.96 0.99 -5.90
C ASN A 175 11.25 -0.10 -4.86
N PHE A 176 11.74 -1.26 -5.31
CA PHE A 176 12.14 -2.35 -4.42
C PHE A 176 13.29 -1.92 -3.50
N MET A 177 14.34 -1.33 -4.07
CA MET A 177 15.50 -0.87 -3.31
C MET A 177 15.11 0.18 -2.27
N TYR A 178 14.33 1.18 -2.66
CA TYR A 178 13.91 2.26 -1.76
C TYR A 178 13.01 1.74 -0.64
N GLY A 179 12.05 0.87 -0.96
CA GLY A 179 11.21 0.23 0.05
C GLY A 179 12.01 -0.61 1.03
N GLN A 180 13.02 -1.34 0.55
CA GLN A 180 13.89 -2.17 1.39
C GLN A 180 14.77 -1.32 2.32
N LEU A 181 15.41 -0.26 1.81
CA LEU A 181 16.18 0.67 2.64
C LEU A 181 15.29 1.40 3.66
N LEU A 182 14.09 1.83 3.25
CA LEU A 182 13.11 2.43 4.14
C LEU A 182 12.72 1.46 5.26
N LYS A 183 12.41 0.20 4.93
CA LYS A 183 12.12 -0.86 5.91
C LYS A 183 13.26 -0.98 6.92
N GLU A 184 14.50 -1.14 6.47
CA GLU A 184 15.68 -1.28 7.35
C GLU A 184 15.76 -0.11 8.35
N ILE A 185 15.59 1.12 7.87
CA ILE A 185 15.65 2.31 8.72
C ILE A 185 14.47 2.34 9.71
N LEU A 186 13.26 2.00 9.28
CA LEU A 186 12.09 1.95 10.18
C LEU A 186 12.26 0.93 11.30
N LEU A 187 12.94 -0.19 11.03
CA LEU A 187 13.23 -1.21 12.04
C LEU A 187 14.24 -0.73 13.10
N ASP A 188 15.13 0.18 12.72
CA ASP A 188 16.13 0.82 13.59
C ASP A 188 15.58 2.00 14.40
N ILE A 189 14.41 2.55 14.03
CA ILE A 189 13.78 3.66 14.76
C ILE A 189 13.24 3.15 16.10
N ASN A 190 13.80 3.69 17.18
CA ASN A 190 13.40 3.42 18.56
C ASN A 190 12.80 4.68 19.18
N ASP A 191 11.49 4.84 18.99
CA ASP A 191 10.71 6.01 19.41
C ASP A 191 9.75 5.66 20.56
N ASP A 192 9.16 6.69 21.17
CA ASP A 192 7.95 6.51 21.98
C ASP A 192 6.77 6.10 21.08
N ASP A 193 6.50 4.80 21.09
CA ASP A 193 5.39 4.23 20.34
C ASP A 193 4.03 4.71 20.83
N GLU A 194 3.88 5.04 22.11
CA GLU A 194 2.57 5.46 22.65
C GLU A 194 2.12 6.79 22.05
N GLN A 195 3.06 7.71 21.84
CA GLN A 195 2.78 8.93 21.11
C GLN A 195 2.47 8.66 19.63
N SER A 196 3.22 7.74 19.01
CA SER A 196 3.01 7.37 17.60
C SER A 196 1.65 6.70 17.36
N ILE A 197 1.18 5.87 18.30
CA ILE A 197 -0.16 5.26 18.29
C ILE A 197 -1.24 6.34 18.35
N LYS A 198 -1.09 7.33 19.24
CA LYS A 198 -2.05 8.44 19.39
C LYS A 198 -2.14 9.28 18.12
N GLU A 199 -0.99 9.64 17.54
CA GLU A 199 -0.91 10.42 16.31
C GLU A 199 -1.54 9.68 15.12
N LEU A 200 -1.28 8.37 14.97
CA LEU A 200 -1.92 7.56 13.94
C LEU A 200 -3.44 7.51 14.16
N ALA A 201 -3.90 7.29 15.39
CA ALA A 201 -5.32 7.25 15.70
C ALA A 201 -6.02 8.59 15.40
N GLU A 202 -5.40 9.73 15.72
CA GLU A 202 -5.93 11.06 15.40
C GLU A 202 -5.97 11.34 13.91
N TYR A 203 -4.91 10.96 13.19
CA TYR A 203 -4.89 11.01 11.72
C TYR A 203 -6.03 10.18 11.12
N CYS A 204 -6.22 8.95 11.59
CA CYS A 204 -7.31 8.09 11.12
C CYS A 204 -8.69 8.66 11.45
N ARG A 205 -8.89 9.27 12.64
CA ARG A 205 -10.19 9.89 12.98
C ARG A 205 -10.59 10.99 12.00
N ASP A 206 -9.65 11.82 11.54
CA ASP A 206 -9.93 12.84 10.50
C ASP A 206 -10.32 12.20 9.16
N LYS A 207 -9.61 11.13 8.76
CA LYS A 207 -9.87 10.42 7.49
C LYS A 207 -11.18 9.66 7.47
N TYR A 208 -11.56 9.04 8.59
CA TYR A 208 -12.74 8.21 8.74
C TYR A 208 -13.88 8.90 9.49
N LYS A 209 -13.89 10.24 9.56
CA LYS A 209 -14.86 11.04 10.33
C LYS A 209 -16.33 10.72 10.04
N ASP A 210 -16.63 10.29 8.81
CA ASP A 210 -17.99 9.95 8.37
C ASP A 210 -18.33 8.46 8.58
N ASN A 211 -17.39 7.64 9.06
CA ASN A 211 -17.53 6.21 9.27
C ASN A 211 -17.50 5.83 10.76
N GLN A 212 -18.67 5.82 11.39
CA GLN A 212 -18.83 5.48 12.80
C GLN A 212 -18.34 4.06 13.17
N ALA A 213 -18.37 3.11 12.24
CA ALA A 213 -17.85 1.76 12.50
C ALA A 213 -16.32 1.76 12.60
N GLU A 214 -15.64 2.47 11.71
CA GLU A 214 -14.18 2.63 11.77
C GLU A 214 -13.76 3.51 12.96
N LEU A 215 -14.50 4.58 13.29
CA LEU A 215 -14.19 5.40 14.46
C LEU A 215 -14.15 4.59 15.76
N LYS A 216 -15.09 3.65 15.93
CA LYS A 216 -15.07 2.72 17.09
C LYS A 216 -13.82 1.84 17.09
N LYS A 217 -13.43 1.30 15.93
CA LYS A 217 -12.20 0.49 15.82
C LYS A 217 -10.93 1.32 16.05
N ILE A 218 -10.93 2.59 15.66
CA ILE A 218 -9.82 3.53 15.92
C ILE A 218 -9.73 3.85 17.43
N ASP A 219 -10.87 4.02 18.10
CA ASP A 219 -10.91 4.20 19.55
C ASP A 219 -10.39 2.96 20.27
N GLN A 220 -10.83 1.77 19.84
CA GLN A 220 -10.35 0.49 20.34
C GLN A 220 -8.84 0.33 20.11
N PHE A 221 -8.36 0.57 18.89
CA PHE A 221 -6.94 0.54 18.55
C PHE A 221 -6.11 1.44 19.48
N LYS A 222 -6.56 2.68 19.71
CA LYS A 222 -5.86 3.63 20.59
C LYS A 222 -5.75 3.14 22.04
N GLN A 223 -6.74 2.39 22.55
CA GLN A 223 -6.81 1.95 23.95
C GLN A 223 -6.20 0.57 24.18
N GLU A 224 -6.36 -0.32 23.21
CA GLU A 224 -6.13 -1.76 23.35
C GLU A 224 -4.99 -2.25 22.45
N TYR A 225 -4.23 -1.36 21.79
CA TYR A 225 -3.18 -1.76 20.85
C TYR A 225 -2.26 -2.84 21.43
N ARG A 226 -1.79 -2.65 22.67
CA ARG A 226 -0.86 -3.54 23.38
C ARG A 226 -1.51 -4.79 23.97
N GLN A 227 -2.84 -4.88 23.98
CA GLN A 227 -3.57 -6.04 24.48
C GLN A 227 -3.68 -7.14 23.42
N HIS A 228 -3.50 -6.78 22.15
CA HIS A 228 -3.49 -7.69 21.01
C HIS A 228 -2.13 -7.69 20.31
N SER A 229 -1.84 -8.74 19.54
CA SER A 229 -0.64 -8.78 18.71
C SER A 229 -0.78 -7.82 17.50
N PRO A 230 0.31 -7.28 16.96
CA PRO A 230 0.29 -6.55 15.70
C PRO A 230 -0.32 -7.37 14.54
N ILE A 231 -0.13 -8.69 14.53
CA ILE A 231 -0.74 -9.60 13.54
C ILE A 231 -2.26 -9.63 13.66
N TRP A 232 -2.80 -9.63 14.88
CA TRP A 232 -4.24 -9.56 15.12
C TRP A 232 -4.80 -8.26 14.54
N TRP A 233 -4.17 -7.10 14.82
CA TRP A 233 -4.59 -5.82 14.24
C TRP A 233 -4.47 -5.77 12.70
N TYR A 234 -3.46 -6.41 12.13
CA TYR A 234 -3.27 -6.48 10.68
C TYR A 234 -4.33 -7.33 9.98
N THR A 235 -4.78 -8.41 10.63
CA THR A 235 -5.79 -9.34 10.09
C THR A 235 -7.21 -8.94 10.44
N CYS A 236 -7.40 -8.19 11.53
CA CYS A 236 -8.70 -7.65 11.91
C CYS A 236 -9.26 -6.77 10.77
N GLU A 237 -10.55 -6.94 10.51
CA GLU A 237 -11.26 -6.20 9.47
C GLU A 237 -11.38 -4.72 9.87
N CYS A 238 -10.33 -3.92 9.68
CA CYS A 238 -10.24 -2.51 10.09
C CYS A 238 -9.38 -1.67 9.12
N PHE A 239 -9.24 -0.37 9.41
CA PHE A 239 -8.43 0.56 8.61
C PHE A 239 -6.96 0.14 8.41
N ILE A 240 -6.36 -0.64 9.33
CA ILE A 240 -4.93 -0.96 9.32
C ILE A 240 -4.51 -1.69 8.04
N TYR A 241 -5.19 -2.79 7.71
CA TYR A 241 -4.87 -3.60 6.54
C TYR A 241 -4.89 -2.76 5.25
N HIS A 242 -5.96 -2.01 5.06
CA HIS A 242 -6.22 -1.23 3.85
C HIS A 242 -5.23 -0.07 3.70
N MET A 243 -5.06 0.71 4.77
CA MET A 243 -4.16 1.85 4.79
C MET A 243 -2.71 1.41 4.57
N LEU A 244 -2.27 0.36 5.26
CA LEU A 244 -0.90 -0.11 5.18
C LEU A 244 -0.56 -0.68 3.79
N ASN A 245 -1.41 -1.57 3.27
CA ASN A 245 -1.15 -2.22 1.98
C ASN A 245 -1.17 -1.22 0.82
N ARG A 246 -2.03 -0.21 0.88
CA ARG A 246 -2.02 0.89 -0.08
C ARG A 246 -0.76 1.73 0.04
N ALA A 247 -0.41 2.14 1.25
CA ALA A 247 0.73 3.03 1.48
C ALA A 247 2.04 2.39 1.02
N LEU A 248 2.27 1.13 1.39
CA LEU A 248 3.43 0.36 0.93
C LEU A 248 3.42 0.18 -0.59
N GLY A 249 2.25 -0.05 -1.21
CA GLY A 249 2.18 -0.27 -2.64
C GLY A 249 2.25 0.96 -3.53
N THR A 250 1.94 2.12 -2.99
CA THR A 250 2.11 3.42 -3.66
C THR A 250 3.36 4.16 -3.22
N LEU A 251 4.13 3.58 -2.28
CA LEU A 251 5.24 4.24 -1.60
C LEU A 251 4.82 5.61 -1.01
N ASP A 252 3.63 5.67 -0.42
CA ASP A 252 3.13 6.86 0.29
C ASP A 252 3.89 7.03 1.60
N VAL A 253 5.05 7.70 1.49
CA VAL A 253 5.96 7.95 2.60
C VAL A 253 5.25 8.59 3.78
N ASP A 254 4.33 9.53 3.58
CA ASP A 254 3.67 10.22 4.69
C ASP A 254 2.88 9.23 5.57
N ILE A 255 2.17 8.28 4.95
CA ILE A 255 1.44 7.23 5.67
C ILE A 255 2.41 6.18 6.23
N ILE A 256 3.41 5.76 5.45
CA ILE A 256 4.41 4.77 5.90
C ILE A 256 5.12 5.26 7.17
N LEU A 257 5.44 6.55 7.27
CA LEU A 257 6.08 7.12 8.46
C LEU A 257 5.16 7.12 9.68
N LYS A 258 3.86 7.41 9.50
CA LYS A 258 2.87 7.31 10.59
C LYS A 258 2.65 5.88 11.06
N MET A 259 2.75 4.92 10.13
CA MET A 259 2.63 3.50 10.42
C MET A 259 3.98 2.83 10.71
N GLY A 260 5.07 3.59 10.82
CA GLY A 260 6.42 3.06 10.95
C GLY A 260 6.60 2.14 12.16
N PHE A 261 6.05 2.57 13.32
CA PHE A 261 6.02 1.75 14.54
C PHE A 261 5.26 0.44 14.31
N PHE A 262 4.10 0.48 13.63
CA PHE A 262 3.28 -0.69 13.37
C PHE A 262 3.97 -1.66 12.41
N ILE A 263 4.61 -1.16 11.35
CA ILE A 263 5.39 -1.97 10.40
C ILE A 263 6.51 -2.72 11.15
N ARG A 264 7.20 -2.02 12.05
CA ARG A 264 8.28 -2.60 12.86
C ARG A 264 7.75 -3.63 13.85
N ASP A 265 6.69 -3.33 14.56
CA ASP A 265 6.08 -4.24 15.54
C ASP A 265 5.53 -5.50 14.84
N LEU A 266 4.87 -5.36 13.69
CA LEU A 266 4.39 -6.48 12.87
C LEU A 266 5.55 -7.33 12.32
N HIS A 267 6.64 -6.71 11.89
CA HIS A 267 7.83 -7.44 11.45
C HIS A 267 8.47 -8.25 12.58
N ARG A 268 8.66 -7.65 13.76
CA ARG A 268 9.27 -8.31 14.93
C ARG A 268 8.39 -9.43 15.48
N ASP A 269 7.06 -9.26 15.44
CA ASP A 269 6.12 -10.31 15.81
C ASP A 269 6.24 -11.52 14.86
N LEU A 270 6.33 -11.26 13.54
CA LEU A 270 6.61 -12.30 12.55
C LEU A 270 7.97 -12.97 12.76
N GLU A 271 9.05 -12.25 13.09
CA GLU A 271 10.37 -12.84 13.41
C GLU A 271 10.29 -13.81 14.61
N THR A 272 9.57 -13.40 15.65
CA THR A 272 9.36 -14.19 16.86
C THR A 272 8.60 -15.49 16.55
N LEU A 273 7.54 -15.39 15.74
CA LEU A 273 6.75 -16.55 15.34
C LEU A 273 7.47 -17.43 14.31
N HIS A 274 8.22 -16.85 13.37
CA HIS A 274 8.97 -17.56 12.34
C HIS A 274 9.89 -18.62 12.95
N SER A 275 10.63 -18.24 13.99
CA SER A 275 11.50 -19.15 14.74
C SER A 275 10.73 -20.33 15.34
N LYS A 276 9.47 -20.11 15.79
CA LYS A 276 8.60 -21.17 16.31
C LYS A 276 8.06 -22.03 15.16
N THR A 277 7.65 -21.43 14.05
CA THR A 277 7.16 -22.12 12.86
C THR A 277 8.22 -23.09 12.32
N ILE A 278 9.45 -22.64 12.12
CA ILE A 278 10.54 -23.51 11.62
C ILE A 278 10.81 -24.67 12.60
N ARG A 279 10.93 -24.41 13.90
CA ARG A 279 11.20 -25.47 14.89
C ARG A 279 10.12 -26.56 14.92
N ASN A 280 8.86 -26.17 14.71
CA ASN A 280 7.73 -27.10 14.74
C ASN A 280 7.52 -27.82 13.41
N TYR A 281 8.02 -27.23 12.31
CA TYR A 281 7.85 -27.76 10.97
C TYR A 281 9.01 -28.72 10.66
N GLY A 282 8.83 -30.00 10.95
CA GLY A 282 9.86 -31.04 10.78
C GLY A 282 10.25 -31.37 9.33
N GLY A 283 9.87 -30.55 8.34
CA GLY A 283 10.18 -30.72 6.93
C GLY A 283 11.14 -29.64 6.40
N GLN A 284 11.85 -29.93 5.32
CA GLN A 284 12.77 -28.96 4.69
C GLN A 284 12.02 -27.88 3.90
N PHE A 285 10.91 -28.24 3.26
CA PHE A 285 10.19 -27.35 2.36
C PHE A 285 8.75 -27.12 2.84
N LEU A 286 8.34 -25.86 2.87
CA LEU A 286 6.95 -25.45 3.06
C LEU A 286 6.36 -25.01 1.72
N THR A 287 5.16 -25.50 1.40
CA THR A 287 4.41 -25.05 0.22
C THR A 287 3.23 -24.20 0.66
N VAL A 288 3.10 -23.03 0.04
CA VAL A 288 1.98 -22.12 0.23
C VAL A 288 1.48 -21.62 -1.11
N TYR A 289 0.23 -21.18 -1.14
CA TYR A 289 -0.48 -20.79 -2.34
C TYR A 289 -1.00 -19.38 -2.22
N ARG A 290 -1.03 -18.67 -3.35
CA ARG A 290 -1.73 -17.39 -3.46
C ARG A 290 -2.41 -17.28 -4.80
N GLY A 291 -3.72 -17.04 -4.78
CA GLY A 291 -4.50 -16.77 -5.98
C GLY A 291 -4.71 -15.29 -6.24
N GLN A 292 -4.68 -14.85 -7.49
CA GLN A 292 -5.11 -13.51 -7.90
C GLN A 292 -5.36 -13.44 -9.41
N THR A 293 -5.94 -12.34 -9.85
CA THR A 293 -6.14 -12.05 -11.28
C THR A 293 -5.09 -11.08 -11.78
N LEU A 294 -4.53 -11.34 -12.97
CA LEU A 294 -3.62 -10.43 -13.66
C LEU A 294 -4.21 -9.98 -14.98
N THR A 295 -3.98 -8.72 -15.35
CA THR A 295 -4.25 -8.27 -16.71
C THR A 295 -3.35 -9.02 -17.68
N ASN A 296 -3.81 -9.20 -18.92
CA ASN A 296 -3.03 -9.87 -19.98
C ASN A 296 -1.64 -9.23 -20.13
N THR A 297 -1.55 -7.91 -20.09
CA THR A 297 -0.25 -7.20 -20.15
C THR A 297 0.69 -7.59 -19.00
N LYS A 298 0.19 -7.61 -17.75
CA LYS A 298 1.01 -8.02 -16.59
C LYS A 298 1.41 -9.49 -16.68
N PHE A 299 0.52 -10.34 -17.16
CA PHE A 299 0.78 -11.76 -17.32
C PHE A 299 1.82 -12.05 -18.41
N GLU A 300 1.79 -11.34 -19.53
CA GLU A 300 2.82 -11.45 -20.57
C GLU A 300 4.19 -10.97 -20.06
N THR A 301 4.23 -9.93 -19.22
CA THR A 301 5.47 -9.55 -18.51
C THR A 301 5.95 -10.67 -17.61
N LEU A 302 5.07 -11.29 -16.80
CA LEU A 302 5.41 -12.42 -15.95
C LEU A 302 6.00 -13.59 -16.75
N LYS A 303 5.41 -13.94 -17.91
CA LYS A 303 5.95 -14.98 -18.80
C LYS A 303 7.35 -14.67 -19.30
N LYS A 304 7.59 -13.43 -19.74
CA LYS A 304 8.91 -12.98 -20.22
C LYS A 304 9.97 -13.01 -19.12
N MET A 305 9.56 -12.83 -17.86
CA MET A 305 10.43 -12.84 -16.69
C MET A 305 10.67 -14.24 -16.11
N LYS A 306 10.27 -15.32 -16.81
CA LYS A 306 10.56 -16.69 -16.40
C LYS A 306 12.07 -16.90 -16.15
N GLY A 307 12.41 -17.51 -15.02
CA GLY A 307 13.79 -17.66 -14.53
C GLY A 307 14.34 -16.44 -13.79
N GLY A 308 13.69 -15.28 -13.93
CA GLY A 308 14.01 -14.05 -13.20
C GLY A 308 13.40 -14.01 -11.80
N LEU A 309 13.37 -12.81 -11.21
CA LEU A 309 12.91 -12.58 -9.84
C LEU A 309 11.63 -11.74 -9.81
N ILE A 310 10.75 -12.06 -8.87
CA ILE A 310 9.56 -11.30 -8.51
C ILE A 310 9.64 -10.94 -7.02
N SER A 311 9.30 -9.70 -6.66
CA SER A 311 9.19 -9.28 -5.27
C SER A 311 7.78 -8.84 -4.92
N PHE A 312 7.38 -9.12 -3.67
CA PHE A 312 6.16 -8.61 -3.06
C PHE A 312 6.54 -7.61 -1.98
N ASN A 313 6.23 -6.33 -2.22
CA ASN A 313 6.69 -5.23 -1.36
C ASN A 313 5.81 -5.04 -0.11
N ASN A 314 4.62 -5.65 -0.11
CA ASN A 314 3.70 -5.64 1.03
C ASN A 314 3.89 -6.88 1.92
N PHE A 315 3.26 -6.89 3.09
CA PHE A 315 3.09 -8.11 3.87
C PHE A 315 2.26 -9.11 3.04
N LEU A 316 2.86 -10.26 2.73
CA LEU A 316 2.30 -11.19 1.75
C LEU A 316 1.49 -12.27 2.47
N SER A 317 0.18 -12.19 2.34
CA SER A 317 -0.74 -13.23 2.78
C SER A 317 -0.81 -14.38 1.77
N THR A 318 -0.70 -15.61 2.27
CA THR A 318 -0.74 -16.86 1.52
C THR A 318 -1.51 -17.92 2.30
N SER A 319 -1.98 -18.97 1.64
CA SER A 319 -2.69 -20.08 2.29
C SER A 319 -1.92 -21.39 2.12
N GLN A 320 -1.97 -22.27 3.12
CA GLN A 320 -1.54 -23.67 2.94
C GLN A 320 -2.57 -24.51 2.16
N ASN A 321 -3.78 -23.97 1.92
CA ASN A 321 -4.82 -24.63 1.15
C ASN A 321 -4.87 -24.09 -0.29
N GLU A 322 -4.58 -24.94 -1.26
CA GLU A 322 -4.60 -24.59 -2.68
C GLU A 322 -6.00 -24.16 -3.17
N ASP A 323 -7.05 -24.82 -2.70
CA ASP A 323 -8.43 -24.54 -3.13
C ASP A 323 -8.86 -23.11 -2.80
N VAL A 324 -8.39 -22.58 -1.67
CA VAL A 324 -8.62 -21.17 -1.29
C VAL A 324 -8.07 -20.25 -2.37
N SER A 325 -6.84 -20.50 -2.82
CA SER A 325 -6.17 -19.72 -3.87
C SER A 325 -6.81 -19.88 -5.25
N ILE A 326 -7.22 -21.10 -5.60
CA ILE A 326 -7.96 -21.34 -6.85
C ILE A 326 -9.28 -20.55 -6.84
N ASN A 327 -10.00 -20.55 -5.72
CA ASN A 327 -11.26 -19.80 -5.57
C ASN A 327 -11.06 -18.29 -5.70
N PHE A 328 -9.96 -17.73 -5.18
CA PHE A 328 -9.61 -16.32 -5.42
C PHE A 328 -9.38 -16.02 -6.90
N SER A 329 -8.60 -16.86 -7.58
CA SER A 329 -8.26 -16.68 -9.00
C SER A 329 -9.47 -16.80 -9.91
N ARG A 330 -10.38 -17.76 -9.64
CA ARG A 330 -11.61 -17.96 -10.42
C ARG A 330 -12.60 -16.81 -10.25
N ARG A 331 -12.78 -16.30 -9.03
CA ARG A 331 -13.74 -15.20 -8.76
C ARG A 331 -13.42 -13.92 -9.55
N GLY A 332 -12.15 -13.63 -9.80
CA GLY A 332 -11.76 -12.46 -10.58
C GLY A 332 -11.90 -12.62 -12.10
N LEU A 333 -11.95 -13.87 -12.59
CA LEU A 333 -12.07 -14.21 -14.02
C LEU A 333 -13.47 -14.02 -14.59
N GLU A 334 -14.51 -14.27 -13.79
CA GLU A 334 -15.90 -14.33 -14.28
C GLU A 334 -16.36 -13.04 -14.98
N LYS A 335 -15.65 -11.91 -14.80
CA LYS A 335 -16.14 -10.57 -15.16
C LYS A 335 -15.04 -9.59 -15.61
N LYS A 336 -13.85 -10.07 -16.04
CA LYS A 336 -12.75 -9.27 -16.60
C LYS A 336 -12.20 -9.95 -17.88
N PRO A 337 -12.63 -9.56 -19.09
CA PRO A 337 -12.26 -10.27 -20.32
C PRO A 337 -10.76 -10.19 -20.67
N ASP A 338 -10.07 -9.14 -20.22
CA ASP A 338 -8.64 -8.91 -20.52
C ASP A 338 -7.70 -9.38 -19.40
N SER A 339 -8.09 -10.45 -18.70
CA SER A 339 -7.36 -10.95 -17.55
C SER A 339 -7.32 -12.48 -17.49
N VAL A 340 -6.31 -12.98 -16.79
CA VAL A 340 -6.17 -14.40 -16.44
C VAL A 340 -6.10 -14.59 -14.94
N GLY A 341 -6.55 -15.74 -14.45
CA GLY A 341 -6.36 -16.16 -13.08
C GLY A 341 -4.97 -16.79 -12.92
N VAL A 342 -4.27 -16.43 -11.86
CA VAL A 342 -2.95 -16.97 -11.53
C VAL A 342 -2.95 -17.51 -10.11
N VAL A 343 -2.56 -18.77 -9.96
CA VAL A 343 -2.24 -19.42 -8.70
C VAL A 343 -0.73 -19.51 -8.58
N PHE A 344 -0.16 -18.72 -7.67
CA PHE A 344 1.23 -18.86 -7.27
C PHE A 344 1.38 -20.08 -6.38
N HIS A 345 2.15 -21.05 -6.85
CA HIS A 345 2.57 -22.22 -6.08
C HIS A 345 3.97 -21.93 -5.52
N MET A 346 4.05 -21.54 -4.25
CA MET A 346 5.27 -20.99 -3.65
C MET A 346 5.94 -22.03 -2.76
N THR A 347 7.19 -22.38 -3.08
CA THR A 347 8.02 -23.30 -2.30
C THR A 347 9.02 -22.51 -1.48
N ILE A 348 8.99 -22.75 -0.17
CA ILE A 348 9.82 -22.09 0.84
C ILE A 348 10.84 -23.11 1.35
N ASP A 349 12.12 -22.86 1.11
CA ASP A 349 13.20 -23.63 1.72
C ASP A 349 13.45 -23.09 3.13
N LEU A 350 13.28 -23.94 4.15
CA LEU A 350 13.42 -23.54 5.56
C LEU A 350 14.88 -23.50 6.03
N THR A 351 15.82 -23.92 5.19
CA THR A 351 17.25 -23.95 5.53
C THR A 351 17.97 -22.65 5.18
N ILE A 352 17.39 -21.82 4.30
CA ILE A 352 17.95 -20.53 3.95
C ILE A 352 17.44 -19.46 4.93
N ALA A 353 18.30 -18.49 5.26
CA ALA A 353 17.95 -17.37 6.13
C ALA A 353 17.02 -16.38 5.41
N ALA A 354 15.78 -16.78 5.14
CA ALA A 354 14.83 -15.98 4.37
C ALA A 354 14.20 -14.85 5.19
N ILE A 355 13.40 -14.04 4.50
CA ILE A 355 12.57 -13.04 5.15
C ILE A 355 11.62 -13.68 6.16
N PRO A 356 11.33 -13.04 7.30
CA PRO A 356 10.45 -13.60 8.31
C PRO A 356 9.05 -13.90 7.76
N PHE A 357 8.53 -15.07 8.13
CA PHE A 357 7.16 -15.48 7.84
C PHE A 357 6.65 -16.39 8.96
N ALA A 358 5.34 -16.45 9.16
CA ALA A 358 4.75 -17.33 10.15
C ALA A 358 3.38 -17.85 9.72
N ALA A 359 3.03 -19.05 10.18
CA ALA A 359 1.63 -19.48 10.22
C ALA A 359 0.91 -18.72 11.33
N ILE A 360 -0.18 -18.04 11.01
CA ILE A 360 -0.82 -17.07 11.90
C ILE A 360 -2.20 -17.47 12.41
N GLU A 361 -2.66 -18.68 12.10
CA GLU A 361 -3.95 -19.24 12.54
C GLU A 361 -4.26 -18.95 14.03
N LYS A 362 -3.27 -19.13 14.92
CA LYS A 362 -3.46 -18.96 16.38
C LYS A 362 -3.40 -17.53 16.91
N VAL A 363 -3.05 -16.56 16.08
CA VAL A 363 -2.83 -15.16 16.50
C VAL A 363 -3.55 -14.14 15.63
N SER A 364 -4.12 -14.58 14.51
CA SER A 364 -4.96 -13.77 13.63
C SER A 364 -6.36 -13.57 14.23
N ASP A 365 -7.09 -12.59 13.71
CA ASP A 365 -8.53 -12.41 14.01
C ASP A 365 -9.41 -13.54 13.42
N PHE A 366 -8.83 -14.39 12.54
CA PHE A 366 -9.49 -15.50 11.86
C PHE A 366 -8.87 -16.85 12.20
N GLU A 367 -9.27 -17.43 13.33
CA GLU A 367 -8.66 -18.65 13.88
C GLU A 367 -8.79 -19.93 13.02
N THR A 368 -9.60 -19.91 11.96
CA THR A 368 -9.84 -21.09 11.11
C THR A 368 -8.99 -21.13 9.85
N GLU A 369 -8.32 -20.03 9.52
CA GLU A 369 -7.58 -19.93 8.26
C GLU A 369 -6.15 -20.46 8.42
N LYS A 370 -5.76 -21.37 7.53
CA LYS A 370 -4.37 -21.84 7.41
C LYS A 370 -3.50 -20.82 6.69
N GLU A 371 -3.54 -19.58 7.17
CA GLU A 371 -2.82 -18.45 6.60
C GLU A 371 -1.33 -18.48 7.03
N VAL A 372 -0.46 -18.25 6.06
CA VAL A 372 0.96 -17.97 6.28
C VAL A 372 1.25 -16.55 5.77
N LEU A 373 1.69 -15.70 6.68
CA LEU A 373 1.99 -14.30 6.43
C LEU A 373 3.51 -14.09 6.35
N PHE A 374 3.98 -13.51 5.26
CA PHE A 374 5.37 -13.09 5.10
C PHE A 374 5.52 -11.60 5.37
N SER A 375 6.69 -11.21 5.88
CA SER A 375 7.06 -9.82 5.97
C SER A 375 7.26 -9.17 4.58
N THR A 376 7.25 -7.84 4.55
CA THR A 376 7.42 -7.02 3.33
C THR A 376 8.73 -7.30 2.62
N HIS A 377 8.77 -7.15 1.30
CA HIS A 377 9.94 -7.34 0.43
C HIS A 377 10.39 -8.79 0.30
N SER A 378 9.45 -9.73 0.33
CA SER A 378 9.73 -11.14 0.02
C SER A 378 10.07 -11.29 -1.47
N ILE A 379 11.09 -12.10 -1.77
CA ILE A 379 11.60 -12.31 -3.14
C ILE A 379 11.50 -13.78 -3.52
N PHE A 380 11.05 -14.01 -4.74
CA PHE A 380 10.90 -15.34 -5.31
C PHE A 380 11.49 -15.40 -6.70
N ARG A 381 12.06 -16.56 -7.04
CA ARG A 381 12.45 -16.89 -8.41
C ARG A 381 11.27 -17.48 -9.16
N ILE A 382 11.04 -16.98 -10.37
CA ILE A 382 9.96 -17.42 -11.25
C ILE A 382 10.38 -18.72 -11.93
N GLY A 383 9.69 -19.81 -11.60
CA GLY A 383 9.91 -21.14 -12.16
C GLY A 383 9.01 -21.44 -13.35
N LYS A 384 8.43 -22.64 -13.36
CA LYS A 384 7.52 -23.08 -14.43
C LYS A 384 6.20 -22.30 -14.38
N ILE A 385 5.66 -21.99 -15.55
CA ILE A 385 4.34 -21.39 -15.75
C ILE A 385 3.55 -22.35 -16.62
N THR A 386 2.42 -22.86 -16.11
CA THR A 386 1.61 -23.89 -16.80
C THR A 386 0.12 -23.59 -16.67
N PRO A 387 -0.69 -23.86 -17.70
CA PRO A 387 -2.14 -23.77 -17.57
C PRO A 387 -2.65 -24.87 -16.63
N ILE A 388 -3.68 -24.55 -15.84
CA ILE A 388 -4.41 -25.47 -14.96
C ILE A 388 -5.65 -26.01 -15.69
N ASP A 389 -6.25 -25.21 -16.56
CA ASP A 389 -7.45 -25.56 -17.31
C ASP A 389 -7.22 -25.59 -18.83
N ASP A 390 -8.04 -26.36 -19.54
CA ASP A 390 -7.95 -26.50 -21.00
C ASP A 390 -8.22 -25.18 -21.75
N LYS A 391 -8.91 -24.24 -21.08
CA LYS A 391 -9.27 -22.93 -21.63
C LYS A 391 -8.15 -21.91 -21.49
N ASN A 392 -7.03 -22.24 -20.83
CA ASN A 392 -5.92 -21.34 -20.53
C ASN A 392 -6.36 -20.04 -19.80
N MET A 393 -7.43 -20.12 -19.02
CA MET A 393 -7.93 -19.00 -18.22
C MET A 393 -7.30 -18.98 -16.83
N LEU A 394 -6.87 -20.15 -16.34
CA LEU A 394 -6.24 -20.31 -15.04
C LEU A 394 -4.84 -20.89 -15.20
N TRP A 395 -3.85 -20.25 -14.58
CA TRP A 395 -2.44 -20.62 -14.70
C TRP A 395 -1.81 -20.85 -13.33
N GLN A 396 -0.97 -21.86 -13.24
CA GLN A 396 -0.07 -22.07 -12.12
C GLN A 396 1.29 -21.43 -12.43
N VAL A 397 1.83 -20.70 -11.45
CA VAL A 397 3.15 -20.09 -11.53
C VAL A 397 3.96 -20.59 -10.33
N ASN A 398 4.95 -21.42 -10.60
CA ASN A 398 5.83 -21.92 -9.55
C ASN A 398 6.81 -20.83 -9.13
N LEU A 399 6.88 -20.57 -7.83
CA LEU A 399 7.77 -19.61 -7.21
C LEU A 399 8.63 -20.32 -6.16
N THR A 400 9.91 -19.98 -6.09
CA THR A 400 10.80 -20.48 -5.03
C THR A 400 11.41 -19.31 -4.29
N ILE A 401 11.26 -19.29 -2.97
CA ILE A 401 11.81 -18.20 -2.15
C ILE A 401 13.33 -18.11 -2.33
N THR A 402 13.86 -16.89 -2.30
CA THR A 402 15.30 -16.67 -2.41
C THR A 402 15.68 -15.36 -1.76
N ASN A 403 16.93 -15.25 -1.30
CA ASN A 403 17.53 -13.99 -0.87
C ASN A 403 18.45 -13.41 -1.94
N GLU A 404 18.56 -14.08 -3.08
CA GLU A 404 19.38 -13.61 -4.18
C GLU A 404 18.73 -12.37 -4.77
N ILE A 405 19.48 -11.27 -4.71
CA ILE A 405 19.21 -10.05 -5.46
C ILE A 405 20.30 -9.96 -6.53
N ASN A 406 19.96 -9.38 -7.69
CA ASN A 406 20.92 -9.14 -8.77
C ASN A 406 22.19 -8.44 -8.23
N SER A 407 23.38 -8.92 -8.64
CA SER A 407 24.67 -8.38 -8.19
C SER A 407 24.83 -6.87 -8.41
N LYS A 408 24.22 -6.30 -9.46
CA LYS A 408 24.23 -4.84 -9.68
C LYS A 408 23.37 -4.11 -8.65
N LEU A 409 22.17 -4.61 -8.39
CA LEU A 409 21.24 -4.00 -7.44
C LEU A 409 21.78 -4.13 -6.00
N SER A 410 22.42 -5.24 -5.67
CA SER A 410 23.08 -5.41 -4.37
C SER A 410 24.25 -4.44 -4.16
N VAL A 411 25.04 -4.16 -5.19
CA VAL A 411 26.14 -3.16 -5.12
C VAL A 411 25.57 -1.77 -4.89
N LEU A 412 24.57 -1.35 -5.66
CA LEU A 412 23.97 -0.02 -5.46
C LEU A 412 23.33 0.12 -4.08
N MET A 413 22.65 -0.93 -3.61
CA MET A 413 22.11 -0.96 -2.24
C MET A 413 23.21 -0.81 -1.19
N ALA A 414 24.36 -1.45 -1.37
CA ALA A 414 25.49 -1.30 -0.46
C ALA A 414 26.06 0.12 -0.48
N GLU A 415 26.25 0.71 -1.67
CA GLU A 415 26.69 2.10 -1.82
C GLU A 415 25.72 3.08 -1.13
N MET A 416 24.42 2.93 -1.36
CA MET A 416 23.41 3.76 -0.71
C MET A 416 23.42 3.60 0.82
N ARG A 417 23.64 2.38 1.34
CA ARG A 417 23.74 2.15 2.79
C ARG A 417 24.92 2.90 3.39
N GLU A 418 26.09 2.86 2.74
CA GLU A 418 27.28 3.59 3.18
C GLU A 418 27.06 5.10 3.14
N GLU A 419 26.41 5.62 2.10
CA GLU A 419 26.14 7.06 1.97
C GLU A 419 25.22 7.63 3.06
N ILE A 420 24.36 6.80 3.65
CA ILE A 420 23.44 7.19 4.73
C ILE A 420 23.85 6.60 6.09
N ALA A 421 25.03 5.99 6.20
CA ALA A 421 25.45 5.26 7.41
C ALA A 421 25.79 6.20 8.58
N THR A 422 26.06 7.49 8.30
CA THR A 422 26.49 8.46 9.30
C THR A 422 25.40 8.83 10.31
N ALA A 423 24.14 8.65 9.94
CA ALA A 423 23.00 8.96 10.77
C ALA A 423 22.28 7.70 11.27
N LYS A 424 21.40 7.86 12.27
CA LYS A 424 20.55 6.79 12.81
C LYS A 424 19.09 7.21 12.88
N GLY A 425 18.18 6.24 12.87
CA GLY A 425 16.74 6.45 13.01
C GLY A 425 16.19 7.49 12.02
N TRP A 426 15.45 8.46 12.52
CA TRP A 426 14.84 9.53 11.71
C TRP A 426 15.85 10.38 10.92
N TYR A 427 17.06 10.59 11.45
CA TYR A 427 18.08 11.34 10.70
C TYR A 427 18.57 10.55 9.48
N ARG A 428 18.73 9.23 9.63
CA ARG A 428 19.09 8.33 8.52
C ARG A 428 18.00 8.26 7.46
N LEU A 429 16.74 8.20 7.91
CA LEU A 429 15.57 8.29 7.03
C LEU A 429 15.57 9.60 6.23
N ASN A 430 15.87 10.70 6.90
CA ASN A 430 15.89 12.00 6.23
C ASN A 430 17.01 12.10 5.19
N GLU A 431 18.19 11.54 5.47
CA GLU A 431 19.29 11.44 4.49
C GLU A 431 18.88 10.62 3.27
N LEU A 432 18.18 9.49 3.47
CA LEU A 432 17.62 8.72 2.37
C LEU A 432 16.67 9.59 1.53
N LEU A 433 15.71 10.29 2.13
CA LEU A 433 14.76 11.15 1.39
C LEU A 433 15.47 12.26 0.61
N ILE A 434 16.49 12.90 1.19
CA ILE A 434 17.30 13.92 0.50
C ILE A 434 18.02 13.32 -0.71
N LYS A 435 18.64 12.14 -0.55
CA LYS A 435 19.33 11.43 -1.64
C LYS A 435 18.39 11.03 -2.77
N LEU A 436 17.14 10.74 -2.45
CA LEU A 436 16.08 10.44 -3.41
C LEU A 436 15.50 11.70 -4.09
N GLY A 437 15.91 12.91 -3.67
CA GLY A 437 15.34 14.16 -4.16
C GLY A 437 13.94 14.44 -3.62
N GLU A 438 13.48 13.69 -2.63
CA GLU A 438 12.16 13.82 -2.00
C GLU A 438 12.18 14.93 -0.94
N LEU A 439 12.58 16.13 -1.36
CA LEU A 439 12.93 17.25 -0.48
C LEU A 439 11.76 17.74 0.38
N ASP A 440 10.53 17.71 -0.13
CA ASP A 440 9.35 18.10 0.65
C ASP A 440 9.02 17.09 1.74
N LYS A 441 9.21 15.79 1.47
CA LYS A 441 9.05 14.73 2.47
C LYS A 441 10.16 14.81 3.51
N ALA A 442 11.40 15.06 3.08
CA ALA A 442 12.53 15.30 3.97
C ALA A 442 12.25 16.48 4.93
N GLN A 443 11.70 17.58 4.40
CA GLN A 443 11.31 18.73 5.21
C GLN A 443 10.26 18.38 6.27
N LYS A 444 9.26 17.54 5.92
CA LYS A 444 8.27 17.05 6.89
C LYS A 444 8.93 16.24 8.01
N VAL A 445 9.89 15.38 7.68
CA VAL A 445 10.65 14.61 8.69
C VAL A 445 11.43 15.55 9.62
N CYS A 446 12.10 16.57 9.09
CA CYS A 446 12.75 17.60 9.91
C CYS A 446 11.74 18.29 10.84
N ASN A 447 10.56 18.66 10.35
CA ASN A 447 9.54 19.31 11.17
C ASN A 447 9.03 18.41 12.30
N LEU A 448 8.86 17.10 12.04
CA LEU A 448 8.54 16.11 13.08
C LEU A 448 9.66 16.01 14.12
N LEU A 449 10.92 15.99 13.68
CA LEU A 449 12.08 15.96 14.57
C LEU A 449 12.20 17.22 15.45
N LYS A 450 11.83 18.39 14.92
CA LYS A 450 11.75 19.66 15.68
C LYS A 450 10.66 19.64 16.76
N GLN A 451 9.55 18.95 16.51
CA GLN A 451 8.48 18.82 17.49
C GLN A 451 8.86 17.84 18.62
N LYS A 452 9.56 16.75 18.26
CA LYS A 452 9.99 15.71 19.21
C LYS A 452 11.19 16.11 20.07
N ASN A 453 12.08 16.98 19.57
CA ASN A 453 13.31 17.39 20.26
C ASN A 453 13.36 18.90 20.45
N SER A 454 13.97 19.39 21.53
CA SER A 454 14.23 20.83 21.63
C SER A 454 15.18 21.28 20.50
N GLU A 455 14.77 22.32 19.75
CA GLU A 455 15.48 22.87 18.58
C GLU A 455 16.89 23.43 18.90
N ALA A 456 17.18 23.67 20.18
CA ALA A 456 18.28 24.49 20.65
C ALA A 456 19.67 23.80 20.65
N GLY A 457 19.76 22.50 20.32
CA GLY A 457 21.03 21.76 20.43
C GLY A 457 21.33 20.80 19.27
N ASN A 458 20.53 20.80 18.21
CA ASN A 458 20.60 19.75 17.19
C ASN A 458 21.29 20.20 15.90
N SER A 459 22.62 20.11 15.89
CA SER A 459 23.43 20.47 14.71
C SER A 459 23.10 19.61 13.48
N THR A 460 22.79 18.32 13.66
CA THR A 460 22.39 17.41 12.59
C THR A 460 21.11 17.86 11.89
N LEU A 461 20.11 18.31 12.67
CA LEU A 461 18.86 18.82 12.13
C LEU A 461 19.08 20.06 11.26
N TYR A 462 19.89 21.02 11.70
CA TYR A 462 20.24 22.20 10.91
C TYR A 462 21.04 21.83 9.65
N PHE A 463 21.95 20.86 9.75
CA PHE A 463 22.71 20.38 8.59
C PHE A 463 21.80 19.76 7.52
N GLN A 464 20.82 18.96 7.93
CA GLN A 464 19.88 18.35 7.00
C GLN A 464 18.89 19.36 6.40
N LEU A 465 18.40 20.32 7.18
CA LEU A 465 17.62 21.46 6.66
C LEU A 465 18.41 22.25 5.61
N ALA A 466 19.71 22.50 5.85
CA ALA A 466 20.57 23.18 4.89
C ALA A 466 20.74 22.37 3.59
N GLN A 467 20.86 21.04 3.67
CA GLN A 467 20.89 20.17 2.49
C GLN A 467 19.58 20.24 1.70
N ILE A 468 18.43 20.30 2.38
CA ILE A 468 17.11 20.44 1.77
C ILE A 468 17.02 21.79 1.05
N ALA A 469 17.30 22.90 1.73
CA ALA A 469 17.28 24.25 1.16
C ALA A 469 18.21 24.37 -0.06
N ARG A 470 19.43 23.82 0.05
CA ARG A 470 20.37 23.75 -1.08
C ARG A 470 19.80 22.96 -2.26
N GLY A 471 19.16 21.82 -1.98
CA GLY A 471 18.50 21.01 -3.01
C GLY A 471 17.35 21.74 -3.70
N LYS A 472 16.65 22.64 -3.00
CA LYS A 472 15.59 23.51 -3.54
C LYS A 472 16.13 24.74 -4.28
N GLY A 473 17.43 25.01 -4.21
CA GLY A 473 18.05 26.20 -4.80
C GLY A 473 18.02 27.45 -3.90
N GLU A 474 17.61 27.30 -2.64
CA GLU A 474 17.53 28.36 -1.62
C GLU A 474 18.92 28.56 -0.98
N CYS A 475 19.87 29.09 -1.76
CA CYS A 475 21.28 29.14 -1.38
C CYS A 475 21.57 29.96 -0.12
N ASP A 476 20.88 31.10 0.07
CA ASP A 476 21.11 31.98 1.23
C ASP A 476 20.63 31.31 2.52
N GLU A 477 19.43 30.74 2.51
CA GLU A 477 18.89 29.98 3.63
C GLU A 477 19.76 28.76 3.97
N ALA A 478 20.23 28.04 2.93
CA ALA A 478 21.15 26.92 3.13
C ALA A 478 22.45 27.36 3.83
N ALA A 479 23.04 28.49 3.43
CA ALA A 479 24.25 29.01 4.03
C ALA A 479 24.04 29.41 5.51
N GLU A 480 22.92 30.05 5.83
CA GLU A 480 22.55 30.39 7.21
C GLU A 480 22.38 29.13 8.08
N LEU A 481 21.67 28.13 7.57
CA LEU A 481 21.44 26.86 8.27
C LEU A 481 22.74 26.06 8.48
N TYR A 482 23.63 26.02 7.49
CA TYR A 482 24.96 25.41 7.64
C TYR A 482 25.79 26.12 8.72
N ASN A 483 25.79 27.46 8.73
CA ASN A 483 26.49 28.23 9.75
C ASN A 483 25.93 27.95 11.15
N LYS A 484 24.60 27.87 11.28
CA LYS A 484 23.94 27.52 12.55
C LYS A 484 24.31 26.12 13.02
N SER A 485 24.33 25.13 12.12
CA SER A 485 24.79 23.77 12.42
C SER A 485 26.22 23.75 12.97
N ILE A 486 27.14 24.50 12.33
CA ILE A 486 28.54 24.61 12.75
C ILE A 486 28.66 25.28 14.13
N GLN A 487 27.90 26.36 14.37
CA GLN A 487 27.90 27.06 15.66
C GLN A 487 27.46 26.17 16.82
N VAL A 488 26.37 25.41 16.63
CA VAL A 488 25.86 24.45 17.62
C VAL A 488 26.91 23.37 17.91
N ASN A 489 27.53 22.78 16.88
CA ASN A 489 28.60 21.79 17.05
C ASN A 489 29.80 22.33 17.84
N LYS A 490 30.19 23.59 17.61
CA LYS A 490 31.27 24.26 18.35
C LYS A 490 30.93 24.49 19.81
N GLN A 491 29.68 24.84 20.13
CA GLN A 491 29.21 25.05 21.51
C GLN A 491 29.17 23.72 22.28
N SER A 492 28.59 22.67 21.71
CA SER A 492 28.56 21.34 22.34
C SER A 492 29.95 20.77 22.60
N SER A 493 30.89 20.98 21.66
CA SER A 493 32.29 20.54 21.81
C SER A 493 33.06 21.28 22.91
N LYS A 494 32.68 22.53 23.22
CA LYS A 494 33.27 23.30 24.33
C LYS A 494 32.71 22.83 25.67
N ASN A 495 31.40 22.62 25.78
CA ASN A 495 30.77 22.17 27.02
C ASN A 495 31.30 20.79 27.47
N ASN A 496 31.47 19.83 26.55
CA ASN A 496 32.03 18.50 26.85
C ASN A 496 33.48 18.53 27.37
N LYS A 497 34.27 19.58 27.06
CA LYS A 497 35.62 19.77 27.60
C LYS A 497 35.66 20.40 28.99
N THR A 498 34.53 20.95 29.45
CA THR A 498 34.45 21.68 30.72
C THR A 498 33.86 20.80 31.84
N GLU A 499 33.11 19.75 31.49
CA GLU A 499 32.60 18.74 32.45
C GLU A 499 33.60 17.60 32.74
N SER A 500 34.74 17.57 32.06
CA SER A 500 35.79 16.56 32.22
C SER A 500 36.94 17.00 33.15
N PHE A 501 36.72 17.98 34.04
CA PHE A 501 37.70 18.48 34.99
C PHE A 501 37.21 18.38 36.43
#